data_AF-A0A1A8VWA7-F1
#
_entry.id   AF-A0A1A8VWA7-F1
#
_cell.length_a   1.000
_cell.length_b   1.000
_cell.length_c   1.000
_cell.angle_alpha   90.00
_cell.angle_beta   90.00
_cell.angle_gamma   90.00
#
_symmetry.space_group_name_H-M   'P 1'
#
loop_
_entity.id
_entity.type
_entity.pdbx_description
1 polymer ?
#
loop_
_entity_poly.entity_id
_entity_poly.type
_entity_poly.pdbx_seq_one_letter_code
_entity_poly.pdbx_strand_id
1 'polypeptide(L)'
;MGNENMEEYEDILKDLLSFGIYQELNKEEASTSYDNYCNILVADKDEVKKLCKKIARNLINLKYVKLMKNETHGDHCFYFNFWTYEEISKIYYKKCIYNYNILGSTKIFDINRNINNELGKAERDNIFN
;
A
#
# COMPACT_ATOMS: atom_id res chain seq x y z
N MET A 1 20.93 -16.90 -26.08
CA MET A 1 20.78 -17.39 -24.69
C MET A 1 20.44 -16.26 -23.70
N GLY A 2 19.74 -15.19 -24.09
CA GLY A 2 19.41 -14.06 -23.21
C GLY A 2 17.92 -13.85 -22.92
N ASN A 3 17.04 -14.58 -23.63
CA ASN A 3 15.58 -14.36 -23.55
C ASN A 3 14.81 -15.56 -22.96
N GLU A 4 15.35 -16.78 -22.99
CA GLU A 4 14.68 -17.97 -22.44
C GLU A 4 14.58 -17.90 -20.90
N ASN A 5 15.59 -17.32 -20.23
CA ASN A 5 15.60 -17.24 -18.77
C ASN A 5 14.61 -16.20 -18.22
N MET A 6 14.26 -15.16 -18.98
CA MET A 6 13.42 -14.06 -18.49
C MET A 6 11.93 -14.45 -18.44
N GLU A 7 11.45 -15.18 -19.44
CA GLU A 7 10.08 -15.73 -19.45
C GLU A 7 9.88 -16.77 -18.34
N GLU A 8 10.88 -17.62 -18.08
CA GLU A 8 10.83 -18.62 -17.00
C GLU A 8 10.73 -17.96 -15.61
N TYR A 9 11.47 -16.88 -15.37
CA TYR A 9 11.34 -16.12 -14.11
C TYR A 9 9.99 -15.43 -13.97
N GLU A 10 9.43 -14.88 -15.07
CA GLU A 10 8.10 -14.26 -15.03
C GLU A 10 7.01 -15.27 -14.69
N ASP A 11 7.09 -16.49 -15.21
CA ASP A 11 6.10 -17.53 -14.93
C ASP A 11 6.21 -18.04 -13.49
N ILE A 12 7.42 -18.23 -12.97
CA ILE A 12 7.64 -18.58 -11.55
C ILE A 12 7.07 -17.49 -10.62
N LEU A 13 7.22 -16.21 -10.99
CA LEU A 13 6.68 -15.10 -10.21
C LEU A 13 5.15 -15.08 -10.22
N LYS A 14 4.50 -15.40 -11.35
CA LYS A 14 3.03 -15.46 -11.46
C LYS A 14 2.40 -16.51 -10.56
N ASP A 15 3.13 -17.58 -10.25
CA ASP A 15 2.68 -18.65 -9.36
C ASP A 15 2.74 -18.26 -7.87
N LEU A 16 3.44 -17.19 -7.52
CA LEU A 16 3.50 -16.71 -6.14
C LEU A 16 2.18 -16.04 -5.73
N LEU A 17 1.66 -16.40 -4.55
CA LEU A 17 0.48 -15.74 -3.98
C LEU A 17 0.67 -14.21 -3.87
N SER A 18 1.89 -13.77 -3.50
CA SER A 18 2.25 -12.36 -3.40
C SER A 18 2.09 -11.59 -4.72
N PHE A 19 2.31 -12.23 -5.87
CA PHE A 19 2.14 -11.60 -7.17
C PHE A 19 0.68 -11.19 -7.40
N GLY A 20 -0.26 -12.10 -7.15
CA GLY A 20 -1.69 -11.80 -7.23
C GLY A 20 -2.12 -10.73 -6.21
N ILE A 21 -1.62 -10.82 -4.97
CA ILE A 21 -1.92 -9.82 -3.93
C ILE A 21 -1.43 -8.45 -4.37
N TYR A 22 -0.20 -8.32 -4.86
CA TYR A 22 0.36 -7.03 -5.26
C TYR A 22 -0.34 -6.48 -6.50
N GLN A 23 -0.82 -7.31 -7.43
CA GLN A 23 -1.71 -6.85 -8.51
C GLN A 23 -2.99 -6.20 -7.97
N GLU A 24 -3.63 -6.81 -6.97
CA GLU A 24 -4.81 -6.24 -6.32
C GLU A 24 -4.49 -4.91 -5.61
N LEU A 25 -3.39 -4.87 -4.85
CA LEU A 25 -2.95 -3.66 -4.14
C LEU A 25 -2.54 -2.53 -5.11
N ASN A 26 -2.01 -2.87 -6.30
CA ASN A 26 -1.58 -1.90 -7.30
C ASN A 26 -2.70 -1.25 -8.09
N LYS A 27 -3.94 -1.78 -8.04
CA LYS A 27 -5.10 -1.20 -8.74
C LYS A 27 -5.20 0.29 -8.50
N GLU A 28 -5.60 1.04 -9.52
CA GLU A 28 -5.79 2.48 -9.39
C GLU A 28 -6.95 2.82 -8.45
N GLU A 29 -6.82 3.94 -7.74
CA GLU A 29 -7.89 4.50 -6.90
C GLU A 29 -8.33 5.83 -7.51
N ALA A 30 -9.37 5.77 -8.33
CA ALA A 30 -9.90 6.92 -9.06
C ALA A 30 -11.03 7.65 -8.31
N SER A 31 -11.56 7.07 -7.23
CA SER A 31 -12.59 7.71 -6.43
C SER A 31 -12.01 8.79 -5.52
N THR A 32 -12.89 9.65 -5.00
CA THR A 32 -12.55 10.67 -4.01
C THR A 32 -12.78 10.19 -2.58
N SER A 33 -13.18 8.93 -2.38
CA SER A 33 -13.60 8.36 -1.09
C SER A 33 -12.50 8.38 -0.03
N TYR A 34 -11.23 8.47 -0.46
CA TYR A 34 -10.06 8.39 0.40
C TYR A 34 -9.28 9.71 0.48
N ASP A 35 -9.79 10.78 -0.11
CA ASP A 35 -9.07 12.05 -0.25
C ASP A 35 -8.85 12.72 1.10
N ASN A 36 -9.80 12.56 2.02
CA ASN A 36 -9.72 13.09 3.38
C ASN A 36 -8.48 12.61 4.13
N TYR A 37 -8.08 11.35 3.95
CA TYR A 37 -6.87 10.77 4.56
C TYR A 37 -5.58 11.39 4.00
N CYS A 38 -5.64 11.96 2.79
CA CYS A 38 -4.51 12.52 2.08
C CYS A 38 -4.41 14.04 2.15
N ASN A 39 -5.29 14.72 2.88
CA ASN A 39 -5.33 16.19 2.96
C ASN A 39 -4.02 16.81 3.50
N ILE A 40 -3.25 16.10 4.33
CA ILE A 40 -1.94 16.58 4.80
C ILE A 40 -0.89 16.68 3.69
N LEU A 41 -1.18 16.11 2.52
CA LEU A 41 -0.32 16.06 1.33
C LEU A 41 -0.72 17.09 0.27
N VAL A 42 -1.56 18.10 0.58
CA VAL A 42 -2.05 19.08 -0.42
C VAL A 42 -0.94 19.78 -1.20
N ALA A 43 0.22 20.04 -0.57
CA ALA A 43 1.39 20.66 -1.21
C ALA A 43 2.35 19.65 -1.89
N ASP A 44 2.10 18.34 -1.76
CA ASP A 44 2.95 17.29 -2.32
C ASP A 44 2.57 16.96 -3.77
N LYS A 45 3.50 16.29 -4.49
CA LYS A 45 3.34 15.89 -5.90
C LYS A 45 2.15 14.96 -6.10
N ASP A 46 1.53 15.03 -7.28
CA ASP A 46 0.38 14.18 -7.62
C ASP A 46 0.64 12.68 -7.48
N GLU A 47 1.87 12.23 -7.75
CA GLU A 47 2.30 10.84 -7.53
C GLU A 47 2.18 10.42 -6.05
N VAL A 48 2.56 11.32 -5.13
CA VAL A 48 2.50 11.08 -3.68
C VAL A 48 1.05 11.02 -3.21
N LYS A 49 0.20 11.90 -3.73
CA LYS A 49 -1.25 11.90 -3.46
C LYS A 49 -1.92 10.64 -3.98
N LYS A 50 -1.60 10.20 -5.20
CA LYS A 50 -2.11 8.95 -5.78
C LYS A 50 -1.70 7.74 -4.94
N LEU A 51 -0.43 7.67 -4.53
CA LEU A 51 0.03 6.59 -3.64
C LEU A 51 -0.71 6.62 -2.30
N CYS A 52 -0.90 7.79 -1.69
CA CYS A 52 -1.66 7.93 -0.46
C CYS A 52 -3.08 7.36 -0.59
N LYS A 53 -3.79 7.66 -1.69
CA LYS A 53 -5.14 7.11 -1.92
C LYS A 53 -5.14 5.59 -2.02
N LYS A 54 -4.17 5.01 -2.76
CA LYS A 54 -4.01 3.55 -2.85
C LYS A 54 -3.76 2.92 -1.48
N ILE A 55 -2.86 3.51 -0.70
CA ILE A 55 -2.54 3.08 0.67
C ILE A 55 -3.80 3.11 1.54
N ALA A 56 -4.53 4.23 1.56
CA ALA A 56 -5.75 4.38 2.35
C ALA A 56 -6.83 3.35 1.96
N ARG A 57 -7.10 3.20 0.66
CA ARG A 57 -8.03 2.18 0.15
C ARG A 57 -7.61 0.78 0.58
N ASN A 58 -6.34 0.43 0.35
CA ASN A 58 -5.83 -0.90 0.63
C ASN A 58 -5.90 -1.22 2.11
N LEU A 59 -5.53 -0.28 2.98
CA LEU A 59 -5.54 -0.50 4.41
C LEU A 59 -6.96 -0.68 4.96
N ILE A 60 -7.91 0.15 4.52
CA ILE A 60 -9.32 0.06 4.91
C ILE A 60 -9.96 -1.26 4.43
N ASN A 61 -9.60 -1.71 3.23
CA ASN A 61 -10.19 -2.89 2.60
C ASN A 61 -9.34 -4.15 2.71
N LEU A 62 -8.26 -4.14 3.50
CA LEU A 62 -7.23 -5.18 3.45
C LEU A 62 -7.80 -6.56 3.74
N LYS A 63 -8.67 -6.64 4.77
CA LYS A 63 -9.37 -7.87 5.16
C LYS A 63 -10.32 -8.44 4.11
N TYR A 64 -10.69 -7.65 3.10
CA TYR A 64 -11.61 -8.05 2.03
C TYR A 64 -10.89 -8.51 0.76
N VAL A 65 -9.55 -8.50 0.73
CA VAL A 65 -8.79 -9.02 -0.40
C VAL A 65 -8.97 -10.53 -0.49
N LYS A 66 -9.68 -10.99 -1.52
CA LYS A 66 -10.09 -12.40 -1.69
C LYS A 66 -8.91 -13.38 -1.71
N LEU A 67 -7.78 -12.98 -2.28
CA LEU A 67 -6.57 -13.80 -2.35
C LEU A 67 -5.99 -14.08 -0.96
N MET A 68 -6.27 -13.23 0.02
CA MET A 68 -5.79 -13.38 1.40
C MET A 68 -6.84 -13.98 2.34
N LYS A 69 -7.95 -14.52 1.83
CA LYS A 69 -9.08 -14.99 2.66
C LYS A 69 -8.70 -16.07 3.69
N ASN A 70 -7.67 -16.86 3.41
CA ASN A 70 -7.19 -17.96 4.26
C ASN A 70 -5.93 -17.58 5.06
N GLU A 71 -5.42 -16.37 4.83
CA GLU A 71 -4.22 -15.86 5.47
C GLU A 71 -4.56 -15.26 6.84
N THR A 72 -3.59 -15.25 7.75
CA THR A 72 -3.80 -14.64 9.06
C THR A 72 -3.82 -13.12 8.95
N HIS A 73 -4.34 -12.44 9.99
CA HIS A 73 -4.21 -10.98 10.08
C HIS A 73 -2.74 -10.52 10.04
N GLY A 74 -1.83 -11.31 10.62
CA GLY A 74 -0.39 -11.04 10.56
C GLY A 74 0.14 -11.08 9.12
N ASP A 75 -0.29 -12.05 8.33
CA ASP A 75 0.09 -12.18 6.92
C ASP A 75 -0.48 -11.03 6.08
N HIS A 76 -1.72 -10.61 6.33
CA HIS A 76 -2.31 -9.43 5.67
C HIS A 76 -1.43 -8.19 5.89
N CYS A 77 -1.04 -7.95 7.15
CA CYS A 77 -0.18 -6.85 7.53
C CYS A 77 1.21 -6.98 6.90
N PHE A 78 1.76 -8.19 6.85
CA PHE A 78 3.04 -8.49 6.23
C PHE A 78 3.03 -8.09 4.74
N TYR A 79 2.12 -8.66 3.94
CA TYR A 79 2.04 -8.33 2.51
C TYR A 79 1.83 -6.84 2.27
N PHE A 80 0.94 -6.20 3.04
CA PHE A 80 0.67 -4.78 2.90
C PHE A 80 1.89 -3.90 3.22
N ASN A 81 2.63 -4.21 4.28
CA ASN A 81 3.81 -3.44 4.68
C ASN A 81 4.92 -3.53 3.65
N PHE A 82 5.20 -4.72 3.11
CA PHE A 82 6.20 -4.90 2.06
C PHE A 82 5.82 -4.16 0.78
N TRP A 83 4.57 -4.31 0.33
CA TRP A 83 4.06 -3.57 -0.82
C TRP A 83 4.17 -2.05 -0.62
N THR A 84 3.77 -1.55 0.55
CA THR A 84 3.82 -0.12 0.87
C THR A 84 5.25 0.41 0.82
N TYR A 85 6.21 -0.32 1.41
CA TYR A 85 7.62 0.05 1.36
C TYR A 85 8.14 0.11 -0.07
N GLU A 86 7.80 -0.89 -0.90
CA GLU A 86 8.20 -0.94 -2.30
C GLU A 86 7.64 0.27 -3.08
N GLU A 87 6.36 0.58 -2.95
CA GLU A 87 5.74 1.72 -3.65
C GLU A 87 6.28 3.08 -3.20
N ILE A 88 6.52 3.27 -1.90
CA ILE A 88 7.22 4.45 -1.39
C ILE A 88 8.61 4.54 -2.01
N SER A 89 9.35 3.43 -2.05
CA SER A 89 10.69 3.40 -2.65
C SER A 89 10.65 3.80 -4.12
N LYS A 90 9.64 3.39 -4.91
CA LYS A 90 9.54 3.77 -6.34
C LYS A 90 9.45 5.29 -6.53
N ILE A 91 8.80 6.01 -5.62
CA ILE A 91 8.65 7.48 -5.70
C ILE A 91 9.93 8.20 -5.24
N TYR A 92 10.61 7.69 -4.21
CA TYR A 92 11.68 8.40 -3.51
C TYR A 92 13.10 7.87 -3.79
N TYR A 93 13.28 6.61 -4.17
CA TYR A 93 14.58 5.97 -4.43
C TYR A 93 15.27 6.54 -5.67
N LYS A 94 14.52 6.93 -6.72
CA LYS A 94 15.09 7.64 -7.88
C LYS A 94 15.48 9.09 -7.60
N LYS A 95 15.15 9.64 -6.42
CA LYS A 95 15.33 11.07 -6.10
C LYS A 95 16.38 11.33 -5.02
N CYS A 96 17.29 10.39 -4.73
CA CYS A 96 18.33 10.47 -3.70
C CYS A 96 19.38 11.61 -3.81
N ILE A 97 19.01 12.83 -4.21
CA ILE A 97 19.87 14.03 -4.16
C ILE A 97 19.28 15.17 -3.28
N TYR A 98 18.02 15.15 -2.80
CA TYR A 98 17.53 16.26 -1.95
C TYR A 98 16.65 15.85 -0.76
N ASN A 99 16.87 16.51 0.37
CA ASN A 99 16.23 16.36 1.70
C ASN A 99 14.68 16.38 1.71
N TYR A 100 14.01 16.81 0.63
CA TYR A 100 12.55 16.83 0.51
C TYR A 100 11.91 15.43 0.49
N ASN A 101 12.64 14.39 0.12
CA ASN A 101 12.11 13.03 0.02
C ASN A 101 11.81 12.38 1.38
N ILE A 102 12.51 12.79 2.45
CA ILE A 102 12.31 12.26 3.81
C ILE A 102 10.98 12.78 4.40
N LEU A 103 10.58 14.01 4.07
CA LEU A 103 9.37 14.60 4.62
C LEU A 103 8.10 13.94 4.05
N GLY A 104 8.10 13.66 2.74
CA GLY A 104 6.96 13.01 2.08
C GLY A 104 6.74 11.57 2.56
N SER A 105 7.81 10.78 2.71
CA SER A 105 7.69 9.41 3.23
C SER A 105 7.23 9.37 4.69
N THR A 106 7.73 10.29 5.53
CA THR A 106 7.28 10.43 6.94
C THR A 106 5.78 10.69 7.02
N LYS A 107 5.25 11.60 6.19
CA LYS A 107 3.79 11.88 6.15
C LYS A 107 2.97 10.64 5.76
N ILE A 108 3.45 9.81 4.83
CA ILE A 108 2.77 8.56 4.46
C ILE A 108 2.73 7.57 5.63
N PHE A 109 3.82 7.45 6.39
CA PHE A 109 3.85 6.62 7.59
C PHE A 109 2.89 7.13 8.67
N ASP A 110 2.80 8.45 8.86
CA ASP A 110 1.84 9.05 9.78
C ASP A 110 0.38 8.75 9.38
N ILE A 111 0.05 8.82 8.09
CA ILE A 111 -1.28 8.48 7.55
C ILE A 111 -1.60 7.01 7.84
N ASN A 112 -0.68 6.09 7.53
CA ASN A 112 -0.83 4.66 7.82
C ASN A 112 -1.13 4.41 9.31
N ARG A 113 -0.35 5.04 10.20
CA ARG A 113 -0.56 4.93 11.65
C ARG A 113 -1.94 5.44 12.07
N ASN A 114 -2.37 6.58 11.53
CA ASN A 114 -3.65 7.19 11.89
C ASN A 114 -4.83 6.31 11.46
N ILE A 115 -4.82 5.79 10.24
CA ILE A 115 -5.86 4.87 9.75
C ILE A 115 -5.92 3.60 10.59
N ASN A 116 -4.77 2.99 10.91
CA ASN A 116 -4.73 1.81 11.77
C ASN A 116 -5.30 2.08 13.17
N ASN A 117 -5.04 3.27 13.73
CA ASN A 117 -5.61 3.67 15.01
C ASN A 117 -7.13 3.84 14.94
N GLU A 118 -7.66 4.41 13.86
CA GLU A 118 -9.10 4.55 13.62
C GLU A 118 -9.79 3.19 13.46
N LEU A 119 -9.23 2.31 12.62
CA LEU A 119 -9.73 0.95 12.42
C LEU A 119 -9.75 0.17 13.74
N GLY A 120 -8.66 0.22 14.50
CA GLY A 120 -8.60 -0.45 15.80
C GLY A 120 -9.57 0.14 16.83
N LYS A 121 -9.89 1.44 16.78
CA LYS A 121 -10.96 2.03 17.62
C LYS A 121 -12.32 1.50 17.20
N ALA A 122 -12.65 1.56 15.92
CA ALA A 122 -13.92 1.08 15.39
C ALA A 122 -14.16 -0.41 15.69
N GLU A 123 -13.12 -1.24 15.62
CA GLU A 123 -13.21 -2.66 15.98
C GLU A 123 -13.52 -2.86 17.46
N ARG A 124 -12.87 -2.10 18.36
CA ARG A 124 -13.18 -2.14 19.80
C ARG A 124 -14.61 -1.69 20.07
N ASP A 125 -15.03 -0.57 19.48
CA ASP A 125 -16.38 -0.02 19.71
C ASP A 125 -17.48 -0.96 19.20
N ASN A 126 -17.23 -1.74 18.15
CA ASN A 126 -18.15 -2.78 17.66
C ASN A 126 -18.19 -4.05 18.53
N ILE A 127 -17.20 -4.29 19.39
CA ILE A 127 -17.19 -5.42 20.33
C ILE A 127 -17.96 -5.07 21.62
N PHE A 128 -18.12 -3.79 21.92
CA PHE A 128 -18.79 -3.29 23.13
C PHE A 128 -20.23 -2.78 22.90
N ASN A 129 -20.78 -2.96 21.70
CA ASN A 129 -22.20 -2.75 21.36
C ASN A 129 -22.90 -4.10 21.13
#